data_AF-A0A846CXC5-F1
#
_entry.id   AF-A0A846CXC5-F1
#
_cell.length_a   1.000
_cell.length_b   1.000
_cell.length_c   1.000
_cell.angle_alpha   90.00
_cell.angle_beta   90.00
_cell.angle_gamma   90.00
#
_symmetry.space_group_name_H-M   'P 1'
#
loop_
_entity.id
_entity.type
_entity.pdbx_description
1 polymer ?
#
loop_
_entity_poly.entity_id
_entity_poly.type
_entity_poly.pdbx_seq_one_letter_code
_entity_poly.pdbx_strand_id
1 'polypeptide(L)'
;MKSIENLEGFWWLPSEPDLKIAGILKFKNTEGIKLQLIGSFLNFSMVGKIPTNIPIILGIVHKEIITLCNSINSNSRRSAPGFASQEYTSELALIGRHFTNPDEILFNKARVRYSYLSDWADLPTVREEPELPYQDKEKELKFIYTRPETIEATTTYGKFSVIYGWSEAGKRESINFQQFVSLMIQPNEELSFNDFRSKFIHSLNNFLTFATDRTNSITELEFYSRHGDVDIVDSRRSLDEIPIQAIYKIYYPERKKLDRLLFKHEIFFEMLF
;
A
#
# COMPACT_ATOMS: atom_id res chain seq x y z
N MET A 1 7.21 2.91 0.67
CA MET A 1 6.27 3.41 -0.37
C MET A 1 6.91 4.50 -1.21
N LYS A 2 6.57 4.56 -2.52
CA LYS A 2 6.97 5.66 -3.41
C LYS A 2 6.35 6.97 -2.91
N SER A 3 7.10 8.07 -2.98
CA SER A 3 6.51 9.41 -2.80
C SER A 3 5.54 9.68 -3.95
N ILE A 4 4.37 10.22 -3.62
CA ILE A 4 3.40 10.66 -4.62
C ILE A 4 3.38 12.18 -4.58
N GLU A 5 3.74 12.79 -5.71
CA GLU A 5 3.83 14.24 -5.83
C GLU A 5 2.56 14.78 -6.49
N ASN A 6 1.86 15.64 -5.74
CA ASN A 6 0.77 16.50 -6.19
C ASN A 6 -0.34 15.80 -7.00
N LEU A 7 -1.19 15.06 -6.31
CA LEU A 7 -2.41 14.50 -6.87
C LEU A 7 -3.55 15.50 -6.80
N GLU A 8 -3.96 16.04 -7.96
CA GLU A 8 -5.10 16.94 -8.06
C GLU A 8 -6.42 16.17 -8.06
N GLY A 9 -7.40 16.64 -7.29
CA GLY A 9 -8.68 15.96 -7.16
C GLY A 9 -9.77 16.82 -6.52
N PHE A 10 -10.94 16.20 -6.38
CA PHE A 10 -12.09 16.77 -5.69
C PHE A 10 -12.31 16.05 -4.37
N TRP A 11 -12.66 16.80 -3.33
CA TRP A 11 -12.74 16.32 -1.94
C TRP A 11 -14.02 16.81 -1.28
N TRP A 12 -14.65 15.98 -0.45
CA TRP A 12 -15.89 16.30 0.24
C TRP A 12 -16.03 15.50 1.54
N LEU A 13 -17.00 15.89 2.37
CA LEU A 13 -17.36 15.16 3.58
C LEU A 13 -18.51 14.19 3.29
N PRO A 14 -18.57 13.01 3.94
CA PRO A 14 -19.69 12.09 3.78
C PRO A 14 -21.08 12.72 4.02
N SER A 15 -21.15 13.71 4.92
CA SER A 15 -22.38 14.45 5.23
C SER A 15 -22.82 15.44 4.15
N GLU A 16 -21.92 15.84 3.25
CA GLU A 16 -22.16 16.86 2.22
C GLU A 16 -21.59 16.39 0.86
N PRO A 17 -22.13 15.32 0.25
CA PRO A 17 -21.57 14.69 -0.95
C PRO A 17 -21.59 15.58 -2.20
N ASP A 18 -22.49 16.56 -2.25
CA ASP A 18 -22.61 17.50 -3.37
C ASP A 18 -21.62 18.66 -3.26
N LEU A 19 -21.08 18.94 -2.07
CA LEU A 19 -20.13 20.04 -1.84
C LEU A 19 -18.69 19.58 -2.08
N LYS A 20 -18.32 19.49 -3.36
CA LYS A 20 -16.98 19.08 -3.79
C LYS A 20 -16.02 20.26 -3.87
N ILE A 21 -14.89 20.15 -3.18
CA ILE A 21 -13.84 21.18 -3.11
C ILE A 21 -12.60 20.68 -3.84
N ALA A 22 -12.04 21.52 -4.71
CA ALA A 22 -10.79 21.21 -5.40
C ALA A 22 -9.62 21.20 -4.40
N GLY A 23 -8.70 20.25 -4.56
CA GLY A 23 -7.54 20.15 -3.69
C GLY A 23 -6.43 19.25 -4.22
N ILE A 24 -5.26 19.36 -3.61
CA ILE A 24 -4.05 18.64 -3.96
C ILE A 24 -3.67 17.73 -2.78
N LEU A 25 -3.67 16.41 -3.01
CA LEU A 25 -3.14 15.43 -2.08
C LEU A 25 -1.65 15.21 -2.35
N LYS A 26 -0.85 15.21 -1.29
CA LYS A 26 0.59 14.93 -1.33
C LYS A 26 0.92 13.83 -0.35
N PHE A 27 1.76 12.89 -0.77
CA PHE A 27 2.27 11.85 0.11
C PHE A 27 3.80 11.81 0.07
N LYS A 28 4.40 11.99 1.25
CA LYS A 28 5.84 11.77 1.46
C LYS A 28 6.03 10.95 2.72
N ASN A 29 6.94 9.99 2.72
CA ASN A 29 7.22 9.16 3.90
C ASN A 29 7.57 10.00 5.14
N THR A 30 8.31 11.11 4.96
CA THR A 30 8.73 12.02 6.05
C THR A 30 7.62 12.95 6.53
N GLU A 31 6.84 13.52 5.61
CA GLU A 31 5.82 14.53 5.91
C GLU A 31 4.43 13.92 6.21
N GLY A 32 4.18 12.68 5.78
CA GLY A 32 2.88 12.00 5.87
C GLY A 32 1.96 12.30 4.68
N ILE A 33 0.66 12.19 4.93
CA ILE A 33 -0.40 12.46 3.96
C ILE A 33 -0.92 13.87 4.22
N LYS A 34 -0.83 14.74 3.21
CA LYS A 34 -1.29 16.14 3.30
C LYS A 34 -2.28 16.44 2.20
N LEU A 35 -3.45 16.97 2.58
CA LEU A 35 -4.45 17.48 1.66
C LEU A 35 -4.49 19.00 1.75
N GLN A 36 -4.23 19.68 0.64
CA GLN A 36 -4.35 21.13 0.51
C GLN A 36 -5.59 21.47 -0.32
N LEU A 37 -6.57 22.14 0.28
CA LEU A 37 -7.80 22.56 -0.38
C LEU A 37 -7.70 23.99 -0.92
N ILE A 38 -8.29 24.19 -2.09
CA ILE A 38 -8.61 25.51 -2.65
C ILE A 38 -10.06 25.79 -2.27
N GLY A 39 -10.25 26.15 -1.01
CA GLY A 39 -11.56 26.28 -0.37
C GLY A 39 -11.49 25.83 1.10
N SER A 40 -12.66 25.54 1.67
CA SER A 40 -12.78 25.09 3.05
C SER A 40 -14.04 24.25 3.24
N PHE A 41 -13.94 23.17 4.03
CA PHE A 41 -15.11 22.43 4.49
C PHE A 41 -15.89 23.17 5.59
N LEU A 42 -15.32 24.23 6.16
CA LEU A 42 -15.91 24.94 7.28
C LEU A 42 -16.54 26.24 6.79
N ASN A 43 -17.83 26.40 7.09
CA ASN A 43 -18.45 27.71 7.08
C ASN A 43 -17.94 28.50 8.29
N PHE A 44 -16.92 29.32 8.05
CA PHE A 44 -16.34 30.19 9.07
C PHE A 44 -17.28 31.29 9.60
N SER A 45 -18.54 31.32 9.18
CA SER A 45 -19.59 32.20 9.71
C SER A 45 -20.13 31.74 11.06
N MET A 46 -19.84 30.51 11.50
CA MET A 46 -20.18 30.04 12.85
C MET A 46 -19.04 30.33 13.82
N VAL A 47 -19.28 31.25 14.75
CA VAL A 47 -18.50 31.41 15.99
C VAL A 47 -18.77 30.16 16.85
N GLY A 48 -17.98 29.12 16.62
CA GLY A 48 -18.10 27.82 17.28
C GLY A 48 -16.89 26.96 16.96
N LYS A 49 -16.53 26.07 17.90
CA LYS A 49 -15.32 25.22 17.84
C LYS A 49 -15.21 24.53 16.47
N ILE A 50 -14.28 25.00 15.66
CA ILE A 50 -13.83 24.31 14.45
C ILE A 50 -13.41 22.90 14.87
N PRO A 51 -14.04 21.82 14.36
CA PRO A 51 -13.54 20.48 14.61
C PRO A 51 -12.13 20.40 14.02
N THR A 52 -11.14 20.31 14.91
CA THR A 52 -9.73 20.19 14.54
C THR A 52 -9.44 18.85 13.89
N ASN A 53 -10.30 17.85 14.10
CA ASN A 53 -10.20 16.51 13.52
C ASN A 53 -11.47 16.19 12.72
N ILE A 54 -11.29 15.75 11.48
CA ILE A 54 -12.33 15.24 10.60
C ILE A 54 -12.08 13.73 10.43
N PRO A 55 -12.99 12.86 10.91
CA PRO A 55 -12.76 11.42 10.88
C PRO A 55 -12.59 10.87 9.46
N ILE A 56 -13.38 11.37 8.51
CA ILE A 56 -13.37 10.92 7.11
C ILE A 56 -13.47 12.11 6.16
N ILE A 57 -12.56 12.16 5.19
CA ILE A 57 -12.67 13.00 4.00
C ILE A 57 -12.65 12.08 2.78
N LEU A 58 -13.64 12.21 1.92
CA LEU A 58 -13.74 11.47 0.67
C LEU A 58 -13.11 12.29 -0.46
N GLY A 59 -12.54 11.61 -1.44
CA GLY A 59 -12.05 12.28 -2.63
C GLY A 59 -11.96 11.39 -3.85
N ILE A 60 -11.81 12.04 -5.01
CA ILE A 60 -11.53 11.42 -6.30
C ILE A 60 -10.33 12.14 -6.91
N VAL A 61 -9.34 11.34 -7.32
CA VAL A 61 -8.16 11.81 -8.06
C VAL A 61 -8.12 11.05 -9.38
N HIS A 62 -8.25 11.77 -10.49
CA HIS A 62 -8.44 11.21 -11.85
C HIS A 62 -9.65 10.26 -11.95
N LYS A 63 -9.51 9.02 -11.50
CA LYS A 63 -10.56 7.98 -11.44
C LYS A 63 -10.49 7.12 -10.17
N GLU A 64 -9.48 7.36 -9.34
CA GLU A 64 -9.27 6.62 -8.10
C GLU A 64 -10.10 7.27 -7.00
N ILE A 65 -10.92 6.46 -6.33
CA ILE A 65 -11.66 6.87 -5.15
C ILE A 65 -10.77 6.71 -3.92
N ILE A 66 -10.72 7.76 -3.08
CA ILE A 66 -9.84 7.83 -1.92
C ILE A 66 -10.65 8.17 -0.67
N THR A 67 -10.41 7.46 0.42
CA THR A 67 -10.86 7.80 1.78
C THR A 67 -9.65 8.22 2.61
N LEU A 68 -9.65 9.46 3.10
CA LEU A 68 -8.68 9.93 4.10
C LEU A 68 -9.28 9.78 5.49
N CYS A 69 -8.55 9.13 6.39
CA CYS A 69 -9.00 8.84 7.75
C CYS A 69 -8.24 9.70 8.78
N ASN A 70 -8.94 10.12 9.83
CA ASN A 70 -8.41 10.89 10.97
C ASN A 70 -7.60 12.11 10.50
N SER A 71 -8.27 13.03 9.82
CA SER A 71 -7.65 14.20 9.19
C SER A 71 -7.67 15.41 10.13
N ILE A 72 -6.49 15.83 10.57
CA ILE A 72 -6.33 16.98 11.47
C ILE A 72 -6.04 18.24 10.66
N ASN A 73 -6.75 19.33 10.92
CA ASN A 73 -6.48 20.63 10.30
C ASN A 73 -5.10 21.13 10.76
N SER A 74 -4.13 21.17 9.84
CA SER A 74 -2.76 21.62 10.13
C SER A 74 -2.58 23.11 9.85
N ASN A 75 -3.35 23.68 8.93
CA ASN A 75 -3.27 25.10 8.57
C ASN A 75 -4.58 25.61 7.97
N SER A 76 -4.93 26.86 8.25
CA SER A 76 -6.05 27.54 7.62
C SER A 76 -5.64 28.97 7.28
N ARG A 77 -5.70 29.33 6.00
CA ARG A 77 -5.31 30.66 5.51
C ARG A 77 -6.47 31.32 4.79
N ARG A 78 -6.57 32.64 4.96
CA ARG A 78 -7.37 33.50 4.10
C ARG A 78 -6.47 34.54 3.48
N SER A 79 -6.54 34.66 2.16
CA SER A 79 -5.82 35.66 1.40
C SER A 79 -6.81 36.65 0.84
N ALA A 80 -6.55 37.96 0.96
CA ALA A 80 -7.28 38.95 0.19
C ALA A 80 -6.98 38.73 -1.31
N PRO A 81 -7.98 38.74 -2.21
CA PRO A 81 -9.34 39.25 -2.04
C PRO A 81 -10.41 38.15 -1.81
N GLY A 82 -10.19 37.19 -0.90
CA GLY A 82 -11.25 36.32 -0.34
C GLY A 82 -11.07 34.82 -0.51
N PHE A 83 -9.92 34.33 -0.98
CA PHE A 83 -9.70 32.89 -1.12
C PHE A 83 -9.36 32.26 0.24
N ALA A 84 -10.17 31.28 0.65
CA ALA A 84 -9.87 30.40 1.76
C ALA A 84 -9.06 29.20 1.26
N SER A 85 -8.05 28.80 2.02
CA SER A 85 -7.34 27.54 1.80
C SER A 85 -7.15 26.84 3.15
N GLN A 86 -7.32 25.52 3.15
CA GLN A 86 -7.11 24.69 4.32
C GLN A 86 -6.15 23.56 4.00
N GLU A 87 -5.35 23.19 4.99
CA GLU A 87 -4.47 22.05 4.94
C GLU A 87 -4.87 21.06 6.03
N TYR A 88 -4.94 19.79 5.64
CA TYR A 88 -5.21 18.67 6.52
C TYR A 88 -4.06 17.67 6.47
N THR A 89 -3.70 17.14 7.63
CA THR A 89 -2.79 15.99 7.75
C THR A 89 -3.60 14.77 8.15
N SER A 90 -3.54 13.70 7.35
CA SER A 90 -4.30 12.47 7.58
C SER A 90 -3.40 11.35 8.08
N GLU A 91 -3.95 10.48 8.93
CA GLU A 91 -3.24 9.31 9.46
C GLU A 91 -3.09 8.20 8.40
N LEU A 92 -4.16 7.98 7.64
CA LEU A 92 -4.33 6.88 6.70
C LEU A 92 -5.08 7.36 5.45
N ALA A 93 -4.64 6.90 4.28
CA ALA A 93 -5.36 7.03 3.03
C ALA A 93 -5.65 5.63 2.48
N LEU A 94 -6.93 5.38 2.19
CA LEU A 94 -7.42 4.14 1.60
C LEU A 94 -7.86 4.43 0.16
N ILE A 95 -7.27 3.74 -0.81
CA ILE A 95 -7.51 3.93 -2.24
C ILE A 95 -8.27 2.72 -2.76
N GLY A 96 -9.27 2.95 -3.62
CA GLY A 96 -10.13 1.92 -4.20
C GLY A 96 -11.45 1.71 -3.45
N ARG A 97 -11.67 2.42 -2.33
CA ARG A 97 -12.97 2.41 -1.64
C ARG A 97 -13.28 3.71 -0.90
N HIS A 98 -14.55 4.13 -0.95
CA HIS A 98 -15.12 5.14 -0.05
C HIS A 98 -15.74 4.49 1.18
N PHE A 99 -15.31 4.93 2.36
CA PHE A 99 -15.96 4.60 3.62
C PHE A 99 -16.68 5.84 4.14
N THR A 100 -17.94 5.70 4.56
CA THR A 100 -18.72 6.83 5.07
C THR A 100 -18.72 6.93 6.58
N ASN A 101 -18.38 5.83 7.28
CA ASN A 101 -18.30 5.75 8.72
C ASN A 101 -16.95 5.14 9.17
N PRO A 102 -16.21 5.75 10.12
CA PRO A 102 -14.99 5.17 10.66
C PRO A 102 -15.15 3.75 11.22
N ASP A 103 -16.32 3.44 11.79
CA ASP A 103 -16.59 2.13 12.40
C ASP A 103 -16.72 1.00 11.37
N GLU A 104 -16.92 1.33 10.08
CA GLU A 104 -16.98 0.38 8.98
C GLU A 104 -15.59 0.00 8.44
N ILE A 105 -14.53 0.67 8.90
CA ILE A 105 -13.15 0.46 8.42
C ILE A 105 -12.54 -0.76 9.14
N LEU A 106 -13.08 -1.92 8.80
CA LEU A 106 -12.66 -3.23 9.28
C LEU A 106 -12.21 -4.11 8.12
N PHE A 107 -11.14 -4.85 8.34
CA PHE A 107 -10.49 -5.67 7.33
C PHE A 107 -10.39 -7.13 7.80
N ASN A 108 -10.56 -8.07 6.88
CA ASN A 108 -10.39 -9.50 7.15
C ASN A 108 -9.07 -10.06 6.61
N LYS A 109 -8.42 -9.36 5.67
CA LYS A 109 -7.11 -9.73 5.15
C LYS A 109 -6.24 -8.50 4.94
N ALA A 110 -4.93 -8.71 5.04
CA ALA A 110 -3.93 -7.75 4.61
C ALA A 110 -2.89 -8.45 3.74
N ARG A 111 -2.53 -7.83 2.62
CA ARG A 111 -1.40 -8.21 1.79
C ARG A 111 -0.32 -7.16 1.94
N VAL A 112 0.87 -7.58 2.35
CA VAL A 112 2.00 -6.68 2.58
C VAL A 112 3.22 -7.13 1.80
N ARG A 113 3.95 -6.18 1.24
CA ARG A 113 5.28 -6.39 0.64
C ARG A 113 6.31 -5.59 1.41
N TYR A 114 7.45 -6.23 1.64
CA TYR A 114 8.62 -5.61 2.26
C TYR A 114 9.78 -5.57 1.28
N SER A 115 10.67 -4.59 1.47
CA SER A 115 11.76 -4.28 0.54
C SER A 115 12.69 -5.46 0.25
N TYR A 116 13.01 -6.28 1.26
CA TYR A 116 13.95 -7.39 1.12
C TYR A 116 13.28 -8.75 1.34
N LEU A 117 11.94 -8.81 1.35
CA LEU A 117 11.21 -10.08 1.48
C LEU A 117 11.50 -11.00 0.29
N SER A 118 11.63 -10.45 -0.91
CA SER A 118 11.90 -11.23 -2.12
C SER A 118 13.31 -11.82 -2.11
N ASP A 119 14.29 -11.05 -1.61
CA ASP A 119 15.67 -11.51 -1.43
C ASP A 119 15.75 -12.63 -0.37
N TRP A 120 15.03 -12.45 0.74
CA TRP A 120 14.98 -13.44 1.83
C TRP A 120 14.31 -14.75 1.42
N ALA A 121 13.27 -14.67 0.58
CA ALA A 121 12.51 -15.81 0.11
C ALA A 121 13.22 -16.63 -0.99
N ASP A 122 14.41 -16.22 -1.43
CA ASP A 122 15.26 -16.93 -2.40
C ASP A 122 14.50 -17.32 -3.68
N LEU A 123 13.96 -16.28 -4.35
CA LEU A 123 13.14 -16.43 -5.56
C LEU A 123 13.87 -17.20 -6.67
N PRO A 124 13.16 -18.05 -7.44
CA PRO A 124 13.77 -18.80 -8.52
C PRO A 124 14.26 -17.90 -9.64
N THR A 125 15.44 -18.25 -10.17
CA THR A 125 16.08 -17.55 -11.28
C THR A 125 15.27 -17.74 -12.57
N VAL A 126 15.09 -16.66 -13.34
CA VAL A 126 14.58 -16.72 -14.71
C VAL A 126 15.63 -17.41 -15.58
N ARG A 127 15.24 -18.45 -16.31
CA ARG A 127 16.17 -19.23 -17.14
C ARG A 127 15.96 -18.87 -18.60
N GLU A 128 17.05 -18.61 -19.31
CA GLU A 128 17.05 -18.57 -20.77
C GLU A 128 17.01 -20.00 -21.29
N GLU A 129 16.11 -20.28 -22.23
CA GLU A 129 16.09 -21.56 -22.91
C GLU A 129 17.24 -21.60 -23.92
N PRO A 130 18.15 -22.59 -23.85
CA PRO A 130 19.28 -22.64 -24.76
C PRO A 130 18.80 -22.82 -26.21
N GLU A 131 19.31 -21.98 -27.12
CA GLU A 131 19.04 -22.12 -28.55
C GLU A 131 19.46 -23.52 -29.03
N LEU A 132 18.50 -24.29 -29.57
CA LEU A 132 18.84 -25.54 -30.25
C LEU A 132 19.64 -25.20 -31.52
N PRO A 133 20.82 -25.82 -31.72
CA PRO A 133 21.65 -25.50 -32.86
C PRO A 133 21.11 -26.20 -34.11
N TYR A 134 20.03 -25.71 -34.73
CA TYR A 134 19.84 -25.90 -36.18
C TYR A 134 18.71 -25.07 -36.85
N GLN A 135 19.12 -24.40 -37.93
CA GLN A 135 18.45 -24.21 -39.22
C GLN A 135 17.44 -23.10 -39.50
N ASP A 136 17.02 -22.27 -38.55
CA ASP A 136 16.21 -21.09 -38.89
C ASP A 136 17.03 -19.79 -38.93
N LYS A 137 16.73 -18.91 -39.90
CA LYS A 137 17.35 -17.57 -40.03
C LYS A 137 16.86 -16.61 -38.94
N GLU A 138 15.82 -16.99 -38.21
CA GLU A 138 15.21 -16.19 -37.16
C GLU A 138 15.84 -16.55 -35.80
N LYS A 139 16.26 -15.53 -35.06
CA LYS A 139 16.77 -15.67 -33.70
C LYS A 139 15.60 -15.46 -32.74
N GLU A 140 15.14 -16.52 -32.10
CA GLU A 140 14.13 -16.46 -31.05
C GLU A 140 14.79 -16.48 -29.67
N LEU A 141 14.45 -15.53 -28.81
CA LEU A 141 14.89 -15.51 -27.41
C LEU A 141 13.72 -15.91 -26.50
N LYS A 142 13.89 -16.99 -25.72
CA LYS A 142 12.84 -17.53 -24.83
C LYS A 142 13.31 -17.51 -23.38
N PHE A 143 12.46 -16.97 -22.52
CA PHE A 143 12.65 -16.97 -21.07
C PHE A 143 11.58 -17.84 -20.41
N ILE A 144 12.00 -18.71 -19.49
CA ILE A 144 11.11 -19.58 -18.73
C ILE A 144 11.16 -19.18 -17.26
N TYR A 145 9.97 -18.99 -16.68
CA TYR A 145 9.78 -18.74 -15.26
C TYR A 145 8.73 -19.68 -14.69
N THR A 146 9.08 -20.37 -13.60
CA THR A 146 8.16 -21.22 -12.86
C THR A 146 7.89 -20.57 -11.51
N ARG A 147 6.65 -20.08 -11.31
CA ARG A 147 6.21 -19.52 -10.04
C ARG A 147 6.21 -20.63 -8.95
N PRO A 148 6.82 -20.40 -7.78
CA PRO A 148 6.70 -21.33 -6.66
C PRO A 148 5.26 -21.50 -6.17
N GLU A 149 4.99 -22.64 -5.54
CA GLU A 149 3.71 -22.84 -4.85
C GLU A 149 3.58 -21.92 -3.63
N THR A 150 2.35 -21.54 -3.31
CA THR A 150 2.07 -20.71 -2.14
C THR A 150 2.34 -21.53 -0.88
N ILE A 151 3.15 -20.98 0.03
CA ILE A 151 3.40 -21.59 1.33
C ILE A 151 2.36 -21.06 2.30
N GLU A 152 1.64 -21.94 2.99
CA GLU A 152 0.60 -21.56 3.93
C GLU A 152 0.90 -22.11 5.34
N ALA A 153 0.58 -21.31 6.36
CA ALA A 153 0.66 -21.70 7.76
C ALA A 153 -0.58 -21.21 8.51
N THR A 154 -1.22 -22.11 9.24
CA THR A 154 -2.34 -21.77 10.14
C THR A 154 -1.82 -21.71 11.56
N THR A 155 -2.10 -20.61 12.24
CA THR A 155 -1.70 -20.36 13.63
C THR A 155 -2.92 -20.09 14.50
N THR A 156 -2.71 -19.94 15.81
CA THR A 156 -3.77 -19.48 16.73
C THR A 156 -4.28 -18.07 16.42
N TYR A 157 -3.53 -17.26 15.67
CA TYR A 157 -3.88 -15.89 15.31
C TYR A 157 -4.59 -15.78 13.94
N GLY A 158 -4.54 -16.83 13.13
CA GLY A 158 -5.08 -16.82 11.77
C GLY A 158 -4.19 -17.55 10.77
N LYS A 159 -4.54 -17.42 9.50
CA LYS A 159 -3.84 -18.01 8.36
C LYS A 159 -2.85 -17.01 7.76
N PHE A 160 -1.64 -17.48 7.48
CA PHE A 160 -0.57 -16.72 6.86
C PHE A 160 -0.14 -17.43 5.58
N SER A 161 0.13 -16.66 4.53
CA SER A 161 0.56 -17.22 3.26
C SER A 161 1.68 -16.40 2.62
N VAL A 162 2.68 -17.09 2.08
CA VAL A 162 3.75 -16.49 1.25
C VAL A 162 3.32 -16.63 -0.20
N ILE A 163 2.97 -15.51 -0.82
CA ILE A 163 2.47 -15.45 -2.20
C ILE A 163 3.56 -14.91 -3.10
N TYR A 164 3.87 -15.70 -4.13
CA TYR A 164 4.80 -15.35 -5.19
C TYR A 164 4.05 -14.74 -6.37
N GLY A 165 4.57 -13.63 -6.90
CA GLY A 165 3.97 -12.94 -8.03
C GLY A 165 5.01 -12.38 -8.97
N TRP A 166 4.54 -11.93 -10.13
CA TRP A 166 5.35 -11.15 -11.05
C TRP A 166 4.50 -10.01 -11.62
N SER A 167 5.20 -8.96 -12.05
CA SER A 167 4.64 -7.91 -12.88
C SER A 167 5.36 -7.94 -14.21
N GLU A 168 4.59 -7.84 -15.29
CA GLU A 168 5.10 -7.68 -16.64
C GLU A 168 4.64 -6.34 -17.17
N ALA A 169 5.59 -5.54 -17.64
CA ALA A 169 5.32 -4.31 -18.38
C ALA A 169 6.20 -4.30 -19.61
N GLY A 170 5.66 -3.85 -20.74
CA GLY A 170 6.43 -3.86 -21.97
C GLY A 170 5.93 -2.90 -23.03
N LYS A 171 6.83 -2.57 -23.93
CA LYS A 171 6.57 -1.95 -25.23
C LYS A 171 7.18 -2.84 -26.29
N ARG A 172 6.97 -2.50 -27.56
CA ARG A 172 7.52 -3.24 -28.68
C ARG A 172 9.04 -3.44 -28.59
N GLU A 173 9.78 -2.46 -28.07
CA GLU A 173 11.25 -2.53 -27.95
C GLU A 173 11.78 -3.07 -26.62
N SER A 174 10.93 -3.27 -25.61
CA SER A 174 11.40 -3.64 -24.26
C SER A 174 10.36 -4.41 -23.47
N ILE A 175 10.78 -5.52 -22.85
CA ILE A 175 10.00 -6.26 -21.86
C ILE A 175 10.68 -6.09 -20.50
N ASN A 176 9.91 -5.71 -19.49
CA ASN A 176 10.33 -5.63 -18.10
C ASN A 176 9.54 -6.66 -17.29
N PHE A 177 10.25 -7.68 -16.82
CA PHE A 177 9.73 -8.72 -15.96
C PHE A 177 10.31 -8.55 -14.56
N GLN A 178 9.44 -8.38 -13.56
CA GLN A 178 9.86 -8.21 -12.17
C GLN A 178 9.09 -9.18 -11.27
N GLN A 179 9.81 -10.06 -10.60
CA GLN A 179 9.24 -10.95 -9.59
C GLN A 179 9.10 -10.25 -8.24
N PHE A 180 8.20 -10.74 -7.41
CA PHE A 180 8.05 -10.29 -6.04
C PHE A 180 7.42 -11.34 -5.13
N VAL A 181 7.67 -11.17 -3.83
CA VAL A 181 7.00 -11.91 -2.76
C VAL A 181 6.15 -10.97 -1.93
N SER A 182 4.99 -11.45 -1.51
CA SER A 182 4.07 -10.77 -0.61
C SER A 182 3.63 -11.72 0.51
N LEU A 183 3.41 -11.18 1.70
CA LEU A 183 2.77 -11.92 2.80
C LEU A 183 1.29 -11.59 2.83
N MET A 184 0.46 -12.63 2.81
CA MET A 184 -0.97 -12.53 3.07
C MET A 184 -1.25 -12.91 4.51
N ILE A 185 -1.99 -12.08 5.22
CA ILE A 185 -2.33 -12.23 6.63
C ILE A 185 -3.86 -12.25 6.70
N GLN A 186 -4.43 -13.34 7.19
CA GLN A 186 -5.86 -13.52 7.39
C GLN A 186 -6.13 -13.86 8.86
N PRO A 187 -6.39 -12.87 9.72
CA PRO A 187 -6.72 -13.11 11.12
C PRO A 187 -8.05 -13.86 11.28
N ASN A 188 -8.28 -14.39 12.48
CA ASN A 188 -9.54 -15.09 12.80
C ASN A 188 -10.75 -14.16 12.95
N GLU A 189 -10.50 -12.87 13.19
CA GLU A 189 -11.50 -11.82 13.36
C GLU A 189 -11.22 -10.64 12.40
N GLU A 190 -12.21 -9.81 12.17
CA GLU A 190 -12.01 -8.55 11.44
C GLU A 190 -11.32 -7.55 12.36
N LEU A 191 -10.36 -6.81 11.82
CA LEU A 191 -9.51 -5.91 12.59
C LEU A 191 -9.49 -4.52 11.99
N SER A 192 -9.32 -3.52 12.87
CA SER A 192 -9.02 -2.16 12.46
C SER A 192 -7.63 -2.06 11.82
N PHE A 193 -7.37 -0.97 11.09
CA PHE A 193 -6.03 -0.66 10.58
C PHE A 193 -4.97 -0.69 11.69
N ASN A 194 -5.26 -0.09 12.85
CA ASN A 194 -4.30 0.03 13.94
C ASN A 194 -3.98 -1.33 14.60
N ASP A 195 -4.96 -2.23 14.67
CA ASP A 195 -4.76 -3.59 15.14
C ASP A 195 -3.92 -4.41 14.16
N PHE A 196 -4.22 -4.35 12.85
CA PHE A 196 -3.38 -5.00 11.84
C PHE A 196 -1.94 -4.51 11.89
N ARG A 197 -1.79 -3.18 11.97
CA ARG A 197 -0.50 -2.51 11.99
C ARG A 197 0.35 -2.94 13.17
N SER A 198 -0.22 -2.91 14.37
CA SER A 198 0.49 -3.23 15.61
C SER A 198 0.73 -4.73 15.81
N LYS A 199 -0.27 -5.58 15.57
CA LYS A 199 -0.18 -7.02 15.83
C LYS A 199 0.69 -7.74 14.81
N PHE A 200 0.56 -7.42 13.52
CA PHE A 200 1.17 -8.19 12.44
C PHE A 200 2.21 -7.41 11.63
N ILE A 201 1.82 -6.28 11.04
CA ILE A 201 2.63 -5.62 10.00
C ILE A 201 3.97 -5.11 10.56
N HIS A 202 3.97 -4.48 11.74
CA HIS A 202 5.20 -4.01 12.38
C HIS A 202 6.07 -5.16 12.89
N SER A 203 5.46 -6.16 13.52
CA SER A 203 6.16 -7.36 14.04
C SER A 203 6.90 -8.09 12.91
N LEU A 204 6.24 -8.28 11.76
CA LEU A 204 6.85 -8.89 10.58
C LEU A 204 7.93 -8.00 9.95
N ASN A 205 7.75 -6.67 9.94
CA ASN A 205 8.80 -5.75 9.48
C ASN A 205 10.07 -5.85 10.34
N ASN A 206 9.91 -5.93 11.66
CA ASN A 206 11.02 -6.07 12.60
C ASN A 206 11.72 -7.43 12.42
N PHE A 207 10.94 -8.50 12.30
CA PHE A 207 11.48 -9.83 12.02
C PHE A 207 12.28 -9.87 10.72
N LEU A 208 11.73 -9.33 9.62
CA LEU A 208 12.46 -9.27 8.36
C LEU A 208 13.68 -8.35 8.42
N THR A 209 13.60 -7.25 9.17
CA THR A 209 14.75 -6.38 9.41
C THR A 209 15.90 -7.14 10.06
N PHE A 210 15.58 -7.96 11.07
CA PHE A 210 16.54 -8.85 11.71
C PHE A 210 17.03 -9.95 10.77
N ALA A 211 16.11 -10.68 10.11
CA ALA A 211 16.42 -11.84 9.29
C ALA A 211 17.20 -11.51 8.00
N THR A 212 17.16 -10.26 7.55
CA THR A 212 17.90 -9.79 6.36
C THR A 212 19.10 -8.92 6.70
N ASP A 213 19.32 -8.64 7.97
CA ASP A 213 20.32 -7.67 8.46
C ASP A 213 20.26 -6.31 7.74
N ARG A 214 19.05 -5.90 7.38
CA ARG A 214 18.79 -4.68 6.60
C ARG A 214 17.48 -4.07 7.02
N THR A 215 17.45 -2.74 7.16
CA THR A 215 16.20 -2.03 7.45
C THR A 215 15.14 -2.32 6.39
N ASN A 216 14.10 -3.06 6.75
CA ASN A 216 12.99 -3.32 5.84
C ASN A 216 11.99 -2.18 5.85
N SER A 217 11.44 -1.92 4.68
CA SER A 217 10.34 -0.98 4.50
C SER A 217 9.19 -1.61 3.75
N ILE A 218 7.98 -1.19 4.09
CA ILE A 218 6.74 -1.56 3.43
C ILE A 218 6.73 -0.86 2.07
N THR A 219 6.76 -1.67 1.02
CA THR A 219 6.72 -1.19 -0.36
C THR A 219 5.28 -1.08 -0.86
N GLU A 220 4.41 -1.96 -0.39
CA GLU A 220 3.00 -2.05 -0.74
C GLU A 220 2.20 -2.64 0.43
N LEU A 221 1.01 -2.09 0.65
CA LEU A 221 0.06 -2.58 1.64
C LEU A 221 -1.35 -2.48 1.06
N GLU A 222 -2.04 -3.61 1.06
CA GLU A 222 -3.44 -3.73 0.65
C GLU A 222 -4.21 -4.37 1.78
N PHE A 223 -5.44 -3.91 1.98
CA PHE A 223 -6.42 -4.57 2.83
C PHE A 223 -7.58 -5.11 2.00
N TYR A 224 -8.27 -6.07 2.56
CA TYR A 224 -9.49 -6.61 2.00
C TYR A 224 -10.56 -6.60 3.09
N SER A 225 -11.80 -6.37 2.68
CA SER A 225 -12.96 -6.33 3.56
C SER A 225 -14.06 -7.22 2.98
N ARG A 226 -14.73 -8.01 3.83
CA ARG A 226 -15.78 -8.95 3.42
C ARG A 226 -16.96 -8.28 2.72
N HIS A 227 -17.20 -7.01 3.02
CA HIS A 227 -18.33 -6.25 2.49
C HIS A 227 -17.96 -5.41 1.26
N GLY A 228 -16.89 -5.76 0.52
CA GLY A 228 -16.53 -5.11 -0.76
C GLY A 228 -17.68 -5.12 -1.76
N ASP A 229 -17.92 -3.98 -2.44
CA ASP A 229 -18.78 -3.94 -3.62
C ASP A 229 -18.24 -4.97 -4.63
N VAL A 230 -19.12 -5.82 -5.13
CA VAL A 230 -18.76 -6.91 -6.04
C VAL A 230 -18.58 -6.33 -7.43
N ASP A 231 -17.37 -6.34 -7.96
CA ASP A 231 -17.16 -6.08 -9.39
C ASP A 231 -17.66 -7.28 -10.21
N ILE A 232 -18.59 -7.02 -11.12
CA ILE A 232 -19.01 -8.00 -12.14
C ILE A 232 -18.00 -7.90 -13.28
N VAL A 233 -16.91 -8.66 -13.20
CA VAL A 233 -16.02 -8.89 -14.34
C VAL A 233 -16.22 -10.33 -14.82
N ASP A 234 -16.73 -10.46 -16.05
CA ASP A 234 -16.80 -11.68 -16.88
C ASP A 234 -17.22 -12.99 -16.20
N SER A 235 -18.51 -13.33 -16.30
CA SER A 235 -19.16 -14.67 -16.36
C SER A 235 -18.59 -15.89 -15.60
N ARG A 236 -17.67 -15.71 -14.66
CA ARG A 236 -17.13 -16.68 -13.72
C ARG A 236 -17.05 -15.93 -12.40
N ARG A 237 -18.07 -16.13 -11.57
CA ARG A 237 -18.09 -15.60 -10.20
C ARG A 237 -16.94 -16.22 -9.40
N SER A 238 -15.76 -15.60 -9.43
CA SER A 238 -14.91 -15.58 -8.24
C SER A 238 -15.33 -14.35 -7.45
N LEU A 239 -15.74 -14.55 -6.20
CA LEU A 239 -15.88 -13.47 -5.22
C LEU A 239 -14.46 -13.05 -4.81
N ASP A 240 -13.72 -12.45 -5.74
CA ASP A 240 -12.42 -11.88 -5.41
C ASP A 240 -12.67 -10.55 -4.73
N GLU A 241 -12.44 -10.51 -3.41
CA GLU A 241 -12.50 -9.27 -2.64
C GLU A 241 -11.60 -8.21 -3.29
N ILE A 242 -12.14 -7.01 -3.54
CA ILE A 242 -11.39 -5.92 -4.17
C ILE A 242 -10.32 -5.41 -3.20
N PRO A 243 -9.04 -5.32 -3.61
CA PRO A 243 -7.99 -4.79 -2.76
C PRO A 243 -8.17 -3.29 -2.52
N ILE A 244 -8.00 -2.89 -1.26
CA ILE A 244 -8.00 -1.50 -0.82
C ILE A 244 -6.56 -1.14 -0.51
N GLN A 245 -5.92 -0.34 -1.37
CA GLN A 245 -4.56 0.08 -1.14
C GLN A 245 -4.51 1.05 0.06
N ALA A 246 -3.64 0.78 1.02
CA ALA A 246 -3.45 1.63 2.18
C ALA A 246 -2.12 2.35 2.12
N ILE A 247 -2.15 3.65 2.37
CA ILE A 247 -0.98 4.51 2.50
C ILE A 247 -1.04 5.16 3.88
N TYR A 248 0.07 5.14 4.61
CA TYR A 248 0.17 5.81 5.90
C TYR A 248 1.62 6.27 6.15
N LYS A 249 1.79 7.19 7.11
CA LYS A 249 3.11 7.69 7.45
C LYS A 249 3.93 6.59 8.15
N ILE A 250 5.11 6.29 7.60
CA ILE A 250 6.06 5.36 8.21
C ILE A 250 7.42 6.05 8.33
N TYR A 251 8.03 5.95 9.50
CA TYR A 251 9.37 6.47 9.74
C TYR A 251 10.40 5.41 9.36
N TYR A 252 11.19 5.68 8.32
CA TYR A 252 12.38 4.92 7.99
C TYR A 252 13.60 5.83 8.15
N PRO A 253 14.61 5.45 8.95
CA PRO A 253 15.87 6.17 8.97
C PRO A 253 16.51 6.13 7.57
N GLU A 254 17.18 7.21 7.15
CA GLU A 254 17.74 7.32 5.81
C GLU A 254 18.73 6.19 5.49
N ARG A 255 18.60 5.64 4.28
CA ARG A 255 19.36 4.49 3.77
C ARG A 255 20.81 4.91 3.47
N LYS A 256 21.81 4.36 4.17
CA LYS A 256 23.19 4.35 3.68
C LYS A 256 23.32 3.24 2.61
N LYS A 257 24.07 3.53 1.55
CA LYS A 257 24.02 2.83 0.25
C LYS A 257 24.88 1.56 0.15
N LEU A 258 25.49 1.11 1.23
CA LEU A 258 26.20 -0.16 1.29
C LEU A 258 25.51 -0.98 2.36
N ASP A 259 25.11 -2.20 2.05
CA ASP A 259 25.21 -3.34 2.97
C ASP A 259 25.08 -4.62 2.13
N ARG A 260 26.02 -5.55 2.27
CA ARG A 260 26.06 -6.86 1.62
C ARG A 260 25.06 -7.78 2.35
N LEU A 261 24.38 -8.68 1.65
CA LEU A 261 23.55 -9.70 2.33
C LEU A 261 24.49 -10.59 3.15
N LEU A 262 24.21 -10.75 4.45
CA LEU A 262 24.78 -11.86 5.22
C LEU A 262 24.23 -13.16 4.62
N PHE A 263 25.12 -14.11 4.37
CA PHE A 263 24.71 -15.37 3.74
C PHE A 263 23.95 -16.24 4.74
N LYS A 264 23.12 -17.14 4.21
CA LYS A 264 22.23 -18.08 4.93
C LYS A 264 22.88 -18.87 6.08
N HIS A 265 24.22 -18.94 6.14
CA HIS A 265 24.99 -19.63 7.16
C HIS A 265 25.44 -18.77 8.35
N GLU A 266 25.30 -17.44 8.28
CA GLU A 266 25.78 -16.53 9.33
C GLU A 266 24.73 -16.25 10.43
N ILE A 267 23.48 -16.66 10.23
CA ILE A 267 22.41 -16.50 11.23
C ILE A 267 22.43 -17.62 12.30
N PHE A 268 23.17 -18.72 12.09
CA PHE A 268 23.03 -19.95 12.90
C PHE A 268 24.29 -20.54 13.56
N PHE A 269 25.45 -19.88 13.55
CA PHE A 269 26.63 -20.28 14.32
C PHE A 269 27.29 -19.01 14.86
N GLU A 270 27.31 -18.69 16.16
CA GLU A 270 28.02 -19.38 17.23
C GLU A 270 27.29 -19.27 18.59
N MET A 271 26.52 -20.30 18.98
CA MET A 271 26.20 -20.56 20.39
C MET A 271 26.53 -22.01 20.74
N LEU A 272 27.76 -22.43 20.43
CA LEU A 272 28.39 -23.60 21.00
C LEU A 272 29.89 -23.32 21.12
N PHE A 273 30.31 -22.80 22.29
CA PHE A 273 31.32 -23.38 23.17
C PHE A 273 31.28 -22.67 24.53
#